data_AF-U2Q6M8-F1
#
_entry.id   AF-U2Q6M8-F1
#
_cell.length_a   1.000
_cell.length_b   1.000
_cell.length_c   1.000
_cell.angle_alpha   90.00
_cell.angle_beta   90.00
_cell.angle_gamma   90.00
#
_symmetry.space_group_name_H-M   'P 1'
#
loop_
_entity.id
_entity.type
_entity.pdbx_description
1 polymer ?
#
loop_
_entity_poly.entity_id
_entity_poly.type
_entity_poly.pdbx_seq_one_letter_code
_entity_poly.pdbx_strand_id
1 'polypeptide(L)'
;MATPASSADGAPSGPSARGAWGPDGLSPEHRDEIVAGLREQVGTLTTRVVGAMEDRHRWFRSLGAEDRSWITIVARAGIDNFLAWFVDAGRAADPGTLFNAAPRSLTRKISLHQTVDLVRTTVNVVAERVGGLVPPQDRPVLELSIVHFSREVAFATAEVYARAAELRGGWDERMEALIVDAIVRAETDDLVVSRASALGWNTRGPVCVIAGPRPDEPDLDELRAAAAGRGLAALASEQGG
;
A
#
# COMPACT_ATOMS: atom_id res chain seq x y z
N MET A 1 2.53 54.89 -17.64
CA MET A 1 1.42 53.93 -17.72
C MET A 1 1.56 53.16 -19.02
N ALA A 2 2.16 51.97 -18.98
CA ALA A 2 2.23 51.03 -20.08
C ALA A 2 2.52 49.63 -19.50
N THR A 3 1.55 48.74 -19.62
CA THR A 3 1.55 47.35 -19.16
C THR A 3 2.34 46.48 -20.15
N PRO A 4 3.19 45.53 -19.73
CA PRO A 4 3.60 44.44 -20.59
C PRO A 4 2.70 43.22 -20.41
N ALA A 5 2.44 42.59 -21.54
CA ALA A 5 1.47 41.56 -21.78
C ALA A 5 1.83 40.19 -21.18
N SER A 6 0.78 39.51 -20.74
CA SER A 6 0.70 38.09 -20.45
C SER A 6 1.22 37.26 -21.63
N SER A 7 2.21 36.40 -21.38
CA SER A 7 2.60 35.33 -22.29
C SER A 7 2.15 34.01 -21.66
N ALA A 8 1.00 33.53 -22.13
CA ALA A 8 0.52 32.19 -21.86
C ALA A 8 1.39 31.20 -22.65
N ASP A 9 2.29 30.51 -21.97
CA ASP A 9 2.99 29.35 -22.53
C ASP A 9 2.10 28.12 -22.31
N GLY A 10 1.24 27.86 -23.29
CA GLY A 10 0.37 26.69 -23.33
C GLY A 10 1.16 25.48 -23.83
N ALA A 11 1.84 24.79 -22.92
CA ALA A 11 2.29 23.44 -23.20
C ALA A 11 1.06 22.52 -23.38
N PRO A 12 0.98 21.70 -24.45
CA PRO A 12 -0.12 20.77 -24.61
C PRO A 12 -0.05 19.72 -23.49
N SER A 13 -1.03 19.75 -22.58
CA SER A 13 -1.26 18.71 -21.59
C SER A 13 -1.49 17.39 -22.33
N GLY A 14 -0.45 16.54 -22.40
CA GLY A 14 -0.60 15.16 -22.85
C GLY A 14 -1.67 14.44 -21.99
N PRO A 15 -2.38 13.45 -22.54
CA PRO A 15 -3.38 12.73 -21.78
C PRO A 15 -2.74 12.17 -20.52
N SER A 16 -3.25 12.57 -19.35
CA SER A 16 -2.82 11.98 -18.08
C SER A 16 -3.02 10.48 -18.18
N ALA A 17 -1.98 9.68 -17.90
CA ALA A 17 -2.04 8.22 -17.93
C ALA A 17 -3.22 7.63 -17.11
N ARG A 18 -3.76 8.42 -16.16
CA ARG A 18 -4.96 8.15 -15.36
C ARG A 18 -6.28 8.07 -16.14
N GLY A 19 -6.31 8.50 -17.41
CA GLY A 19 -7.55 8.57 -18.22
C GLY A 19 -7.68 7.53 -19.34
N ALA A 20 -6.67 6.70 -19.60
CA ALA A 20 -6.66 5.83 -20.78
C ALA A 20 -7.43 4.49 -20.62
N TRP A 21 -7.98 4.22 -19.44
CA TRP A 21 -8.59 2.94 -19.07
C TRP A 21 -9.91 3.11 -18.30
N GLY A 22 -10.61 4.22 -18.56
CA GLY A 22 -11.90 4.49 -17.94
C GLY A 22 -13.00 3.55 -18.46
N PRO A 23 -14.25 3.69 -17.98
CA PRO A 23 -15.43 3.01 -18.53
C PRO A 23 -15.81 3.57 -19.92
N ASP A 24 -14.85 3.50 -20.85
CA ASP A 24 -14.98 3.97 -22.22
C ASP A 24 -16.00 3.08 -22.94
N GLY A 25 -17.01 3.72 -23.55
CA GLY A 25 -18.12 3.03 -24.21
C GLY A 25 -19.51 3.32 -23.63
N LEU A 26 -19.60 4.01 -22.49
CA LEU A 26 -20.86 4.50 -21.92
C LEU A 26 -20.89 6.04 -21.85
N SER A 27 -22.04 6.62 -22.16
CA SER A 27 -22.25 8.06 -21.94
C SER A 27 -22.14 8.39 -20.44
N PRO A 28 -21.75 9.62 -20.05
CA PRO A 28 -21.75 10.04 -18.65
C PRO A 28 -23.11 9.81 -17.96
N GLU A 29 -24.20 10.16 -18.63
CA GLU A 29 -25.57 9.99 -18.13
C GLU A 29 -25.90 8.52 -17.82
N HIS A 30 -25.52 7.61 -18.73
CA HIS A 30 -25.75 6.17 -18.53
C HIS A 30 -24.90 5.59 -17.39
N ARG A 31 -23.68 6.10 -17.20
CA ARG A 31 -22.84 5.73 -16.05
C ARG A 31 -23.45 6.17 -14.73
N ASP A 32 -24.03 7.36 -14.69
CA ASP A 32 -24.75 7.88 -13.51
C ASP A 32 -26.00 7.03 -13.20
N GLU A 33 -26.76 6.60 -14.21
CA GLU A 33 -27.90 5.69 -14.05
C GLU A 33 -27.48 4.33 -13.46
N ILE A 34 -26.41 3.73 -14.01
CA ILE A 34 -25.85 2.48 -13.48
C ILE A 34 -25.42 2.66 -12.03
N VAL A 35 -24.71 3.74 -11.72
CA VAL A 35 -24.23 4.01 -10.36
C VAL A 35 -25.37 4.26 -9.39
N ALA A 36 -26.44 4.95 -9.81
CA ALA A 36 -27.63 5.11 -9.00
C ALA A 36 -28.25 3.74 -8.63
N GLY A 37 -28.40 2.84 -9.59
CA GLY A 37 -28.88 1.47 -9.33
C GLY A 37 -27.94 0.65 -8.44
N LEU A 38 -26.62 0.74 -8.65
CA LEU A 38 -25.64 0.04 -7.82
C LEU A 38 -25.59 0.57 -6.38
N ARG A 39 -25.84 1.87 -6.17
CA ARG A 39 -25.92 2.48 -4.82
C ARG A 39 -27.01 1.85 -3.97
N GLU A 40 -28.14 1.47 -4.56
CA GLU A 40 -29.21 0.75 -3.85
C GLU A 40 -28.76 -0.64 -3.38
N GLN A 41 -27.75 -1.23 -4.03
CA GLN A 41 -27.21 -2.56 -3.72
C GLN A 41 -25.99 -2.55 -2.79
N VAL A 42 -25.45 -1.37 -2.45
CA VAL A 42 -24.24 -1.23 -1.60
C VAL A 42 -24.41 -1.93 -0.26
N GLY A 43 -25.59 -1.85 0.36
CA GLY A 43 -25.87 -2.55 1.63
C GLY A 43 -25.72 -4.06 1.50
N THR A 44 -26.36 -4.65 0.49
CA THR A 44 -26.27 -6.09 0.18
C THR A 44 -24.84 -6.51 -0.14
N LEU A 45 -24.12 -5.73 -0.94
CA LEU A 45 -22.72 -5.99 -1.27
C LEU A 45 -21.85 -5.97 -0.02
N THR A 46 -22.03 -4.98 0.85
CA THR A 46 -21.28 -4.85 2.11
C THR A 46 -21.54 -6.07 3.02
N THR A 47 -22.78 -6.50 3.18
CA THR A 47 -23.11 -7.70 3.96
C THR A 47 -22.43 -8.95 3.39
N ARG A 48 -22.39 -9.09 2.06
CA ARG A 48 -21.69 -10.20 1.40
C ARG A 48 -20.17 -10.15 1.61
N VAL A 49 -19.58 -8.95 1.59
CA VAL A 49 -18.15 -8.76 1.89
C VAL A 49 -17.87 -9.23 3.32
N VAL A 50 -18.64 -8.77 4.29
CA VAL A 50 -18.49 -9.17 5.70
C VAL A 50 -18.63 -10.68 5.87
N GLY A 51 -19.64 -11.30 5.25
CA GLY A 51 -19.79 -12.77 5.27
C GLY A 51 -18.59 -13.49 4.65
N ALA A 52 -18.11 -13.03 3.50
CA ALA A 52 -16.91 -13.60 2.87
C ALA A 52 -15.66 -13.41 3.73
N MET A 53 -15.55 -12.32 4.48
CA MET A 53 -14.46 -12.10 5.44
C MET A 53 -14.53 -13.12 6.59
N GLU A 54 -15.72 -13.36 7.12
CA GLU A 54 -15.95 -14.34 8.18
C GLU A 54 -15.62 -15.78 7.76
N ASP A 55 -16.01 -16.14 6.54
CA ASP A 55 -15.78 -17.47 5.98
C ASP A 55 -14.29 -17.71 5.68
N ARG A 56 -13.61 -16.73 5.07
CA ARG A 56 -12.27 -16.92 4.49
C ARG A 56 -11.15 -16.62 5.48
N HIS A 57 -11.37 -15.74 6.46
CA HIS A 57 -10.29 -15.19 7.29
C HIS A 57 -10.48 -15.50 8.78
N ARG A 58 -9.65 -16.41 9.32
CA ARG A 58 -9.67 -16.76 10.76
C ARG A 58 -9.43 -15.54 11.65
N TRP A 59 -8.57 -14.61 11.24
CA TRP A 59 -8.28 -13.41 12.03
C TRP A 59 -9.51 -12.52 12.18
N PHE A 60 -10.35 -12.42 11.14
CA PHE A 60 -11.59 -11.65 11.21
C PHE A 60 -12.53 -12.22 12.26
N ARG A 61 -12.65 -13.56 12.34
CA ARG A 61 -13.44 -14.25 13.36
C ARG A 61 -12.94 -14.02 14.79
N SER A 62 -11.63 -13.78 14.96
CA SER A 62 -11.04 -13.49 16.27
C SER A 62 -11.25 -12.04 16.75
N LEU A 63 -11.71 -11.13 15.88
CA LEU A 63 -11.97 -9.76 16.26
C LEU A 63 -13.21 -9.62 17.15
N GLY A 64 -13.20 -8.63 18.05
CA GLY A 64 -14.39 -8.22 18.78
C GLY A 64 -15.43 -7.55 17.87
N ALA A 65 -16.67 -7.43 18.36
CA ALA A 65 -17.77 -6.84 17.57
C ALA A 65 -17.49 -5.39 17.13
N GLU A 66 -16.84 -4.59 17.98
CA GLU A 66 -16.45 -3.21 17.66
C GLU A 66 -15.50 -3.17 16.45
N ASP A 67 -14.45 -4.00 16.47
CA ASP A 67 -13.42 -4.05 15.42
C ASP A 67 -13.99 -4.58 14.09
N ARG A 68 -14.92 -5.54 14.15
CA ARG A 68 -15.64 -6.01 12.96
C ARG A 68 -16.52 -4.92 12.35
N SER A 69 -17.10 -4.03 13.16
CA SER A 69 -17.95 -2.95 12.64
C SER A 69 -17.17 -1.94 11.79
N TRP A 70 -15.90 -1.69 12.13
CA TRP A 70 -15.00 -0.86 11.33
C TRP A 70 -14.68 -1.47 9.97
N ILE A 71 -14.58 -2.79 9.89
CA ILE A 71 -14.33 -3.49 8.63
C ILE A 71 -15.51 -3.33 7.68
N THR A 72 -16.74 -3.34 8.19
CA THR A 72 -17.94 -2.99 7.42
C THR A 72 -17.85 -1.59 6.83
N ILE A 73 -17.36 -0.61 7.61
CA ILE A 73 -17.18 0.78 7.16
C ILE A 73 -16.15 0.87 6.04
N VAL A 74 -15.02 0.18 6.18
CA VAL A 74 -13.95 0.14 5.16
C VAL A 74 -14.42 -0.55 3.89
N ALA A 75 -15.13 -1.67 4.01
CA ALA A 75 -15.73 -2.36 2.86
C ALA A 75 -16.68 -1.45 2.09
N ARG A 76 -17.55 -0.71 2.80
CA ARG A 76 -18.45 0.27 2.19
C ARG A 76 -17.71 1.39 1.49
N ALA A 77 -16.71 2.00 2.13
CA ALA A 77 -15.86 3.02 1.52
C ALA A 77 -15.14 2.49 0.26
N GLY A 78 -14.73 1.22 0.28
CA GLY A 78 -14.24 0.46 -0.87
C GLY A 78 -15.18 0.51 -2.07
N ILE A 79 -16.44 0.13 -1.83
CA ILE A 79 -17.48 0.11 -2.85
C ILE A 79 -17.80 1.53 -3.34
N ASP A 80 -17.96 2.48 -2.43
CA ASP A 80 -18.27 3.88 -2.77
C ASP A 80 -17.16 4.52 -3.64
N ASN A 81 -15.90 4.21 -3.36
CA ASN A 81 -14.77 4.69 -4.16
C ASN A 81 -14.79 4.10 -5.58
N PHE A 82 -15.09 2.81 -5.72
CA PHE A 82 -15.26 2.20 -7.03
C PHE A 82 -16.38 2.89 -7.83
N LEU A 83 -17.52 3.13 -7.21
CA LEU A 83 -18.65 3.80 -7.86
C LEU A 83 -18.29 5.23 -8.27
N ALA A 84 -17.58 5.98 -7.43
CA ALA A 84 -17.09 7.30 -7.77
C ALA A 84 -16.10 7.26 -8.95
N TRP A 85 -15.19 6.28 -8.96
CA TRP A 85 -14.26 6.08 -10.07
C TRP A 85 -14.97 5.70 -11.38
N PHE A 86 -16.04 4.91 -11.30
CA PHE A 86 -16.83 4.53 -12.47
C PHE A 86 -17.58 5.73 -13.09
N VAL A 87 -18.02 6.71 -12.29
CA VAL A 87 -18.62 7.95 -12.82
C VAL A 87 -17.58 8.79 -13.55
N ASP A 88 -16.41 9.00 -12.95
CA ASP A 88 -15.37 9.86 -13.51
C ASP A 88 -13.98 9.37 -13.09
N ALA A 89 -13.38 8.52 -13.93
CA ALA A 89 -12.04 7.99 -13.69
C ALA A 89 -10.95 9.10 -13.69
N GLY A 90 -11.20 10.23 -14.35
CA GLY A 90 -10.26 11.36 -14.42
C GLY A 90 -10.25 12.23 -13.16
N ARG A 91 -11.34 12.23 -12.39
CA ARG A 91 -11.47 12.97 -11.11
C ARG A 91 -11.59 12.07 -9.88
N ALA A 92 -11.59 10.75 -10.06
CA ALA A 92 -11.66 9.81 -8.97
C ALA A 92 -10.54 10.03 -7.95
N ALA A 93 -10.85 9.81 -6.67
CA ALA A 93 -9.83 9.77 -5.65
C ALA A 93 -8.85 8.62 -5.97
N ASP A 94 -7.58 8.83 -5.61
CA ASP A 94 -6.57 7.78 -5.72
C ASP A 94 -7.08 6.51 -5.02
N PRO A 95 -7.10 5.34 -5.69
CA PRO A 95 -7.47 4.07 -5.08
C PRO A 95 -6.68 3.75 -3.78
N GLY A 96 -5.49 4.33 -3.59
CA GLY A 96 -4.76 4.28 -2.31
C GLY A 96 -5.45 4.95 -1.12
N THR A 97 -6.42 5.83 -1.35
CA THR A 97 -7.17 6.50 -0.27
C THR A 97 -8.15 5.58 0.47
N LEU A 98 -8.42 4.39 -0.07
CA LEU A 98 -9.24 3.36 0.57
C LEU A 98 -8.74 3.00 1.98
N PHE A 99 -7.42 3.02 2.17
CA PHE A 99 -6.78 2.75 3.46
C PHE A 99 -6.96 3.88 4.48
N ASN A 100 -7.29 5.10 4.03
CA ASN A 100 -7.48 6.27 4.89
C ASN A 100 -8.89 6.35 5.51
N ALA A 101 -9.85 5.56 4.99
CA ALA A 101 -11.22 5.52 5.52
C ALA A 101 -11.32 4.78 6.87
N ALA A 102 -10.32 3.95 7.20
CA ALA A 102 -10.24 3.25 8.47
C ALA A 102 -9.80 4.18 9.61
N PRO A 103 -10.42 4.14 10.81
CA PRO A 103 -9.92 4.90 11.94
C PRO A 103 -8.53 4.46 12.36
N ARG A 104 -7.77 5.39 12.94
CA ARG A 104 -6.43 5.13 13.51
C ARG A 104 -6.41 4.08 14.62
N SER A 105 -7.55 3.77 15.23
CA SER A 105 -7.68 2.66 16.18
C SER A 105 -7.59 1.30 15.49
N LEU A 106 -8.18 1.15 14.30
CA LEU A 106 -8.15 -0.09 13.53
C LEU A 106 -6.75 -0.36 12.97
N THR A 107 -6.06 0.66 12.46
CA THR A 107 -4.70 0.52 11.92
C THR A 107 -3.66 0.04 12.92
N ARG A 108 -3.96 0.12 14.23
CA ARG A 108 -3.12 -0.45 15.31
C ARG A 108 -3.48 -1.90 15.67
N LYS A 109 -4.67 -2.37 15.30
CA LYS A 109 -5.20 -3.69 15.68
C LYS A 109 -5.12 -4.72 14.57
N ILE A 110 -5.08 -4.29 13.31
CA ILE A 110 -4.89 -5.17 12.16
C ILE A 110 -3.53 -4.93 11.53
N SER A 111 -2.88 -6.01 11.12
CA SER A 111 -1.62 -5.96 10.37
C SER A 111 -1.87 -5.52 8.93
N LEU A 112 -0.81 -5.03 8.27
CA LEU A 112 -0.86 -4.68 6.86
C LEU A 112 -1.34 -5.85 5.97
N HIS A 113 -0.95 -7.08 6.30
CA HIS A 113 -1.40 -8.27 5.59
C HIS A 113 -2.92 -8.45 5.68
N GLN A 114 -3.50 -8.24 6.86
CA GLN A 114 -4.95 -8.32 7.08
C GLN A 114 -5.71 -7.21 6.34
N THR A 115 -5.10 -6.03 6.22
CA THR A 115 -5.63 -4.94 5.39
C THR A 115 -5.71 -5.36 3.91
N VAL A 116 -4.71 -6.07 3.41
CA VAL A 116 -4.71 -6.59 2.03
C VAL A 116 -5.78 -7.67 1.83
N ASP A 117 -5.94 -8.57 2.80
CA ASP A 117 -7.01 -9.58 2.79
C ASP A 117 -8.39 -8.94 2.64
N LEU A 118 -8.63 -7.85 3.38
CA LEU A 118 -9.88 -7.08 3.31
C LEU A 118 -10.10 -6.48 1.93
N VAL A 119 -9.10 -5.80 1.37
CA VAL A 119 -9.19 -5.19 0.04
C VAL A 119 -9.46 -6.24 -1.02
N ARG A 120 -8.67 -7.33 -1.03
CA ARG A 120 -8.82 -8.43 -1.98
C ARG A 120 -10.19 -9.08 -1.89
N THR A 121 -10.69 -9.31 -0.68
CA THR A 121 -12.02 -9.90 -0.47
C THR A 121 -13.12 -8.98 -0.96
N THR A 122 -13.02 -7.68 -0.66
CA THR A 122 -13.99 -6.67 -1.10
C THR A 122 -14.06 -6.62 -2.62
N VAL A 123 -12.90 -6.49 -3.29
CA VAL A 123 -12.80 -6.46 -4.76
C VAL A 123 -13.40 -7.72 -5.38
N ASN A 124 -13.04 -8.90 -4.88
CA ASN A 124 -13.54 -10.17 -5.42
C ASN A 124 -15.07 -10.29 -5.28
N VAL A 125 -15.61 -9.95 -4.11
CA VAL A 125 -17.07 -10.02 -3.88
C VAL A 125 -17.82 -9.04 -4.78
N VAL A 126 -17.31 -7.82 -4.97
CA VAL A 126 -17.92 -6.84 -5.87
C VAL A 126 -17.85 -7.35 -7.32
N ALA A 127 -16.69 -7.84 -7.76
CA ALA A 127 -16.50 -8.40 -9.10
C ALA A 127 -17.46 -9.56 -9.41
N GLU A 128 -17.62 -10.49 -8.47
CA GLU A 128 -18.51 -11.65 -8.61
C GLU A 128 -20.00 -11.26 -8.69
N ARG A 129 -20.38 -10.10 -8.15
CA ARG A 129 -21.79 -9.73 -7.98
C ARG A 129 -22.27 -8.67 -8.95
N VAL A 130 -21.43 -7.69 -9.28
CA VAL A 130 -21.86 -6.49 -9.99
C VAL A 130 -22.46 -6.80 -11.37
N GLY A 131 -21.92 -7.82 -12.07
CA GLY A 131 -22.37 -8.17 -13.42
C GLY A 131 -23.80 -8.71 -13.47
N GLY A 132 -24.32 -9.20 -12.33
CA GLY A 132 -25.73 -9.60 -12.20
C GLY A 132 -26.67 -8.47 -11.74
N LEU A 133 -26.12 -7.29 -11.45
CA LEU A 133 -26.88 -6.11 -10.98
C LEU A 133 -27.17 -5.11 -12.10
N VAL A 134 -26.62 -5.34 -13.29
CA VAL A 134 -26.81 -4.48 -14.46
C VAL A 134 -27.41 -5.26 -15.63
N PRO A 135 -28.07 -4.58 -16.58
CA PRO A 135 -28.54 -5.20 -17.81
C PRO A 135 -27.41 -5.90 -18.59
N PRO A 136 -27.70 -6.97 -19.36
CA PRO A 136 -26.69 -7.74 -20.09
C PRO A 136 -25.82 -6.91 -21.05
N GLN A 137 -26.36 -5.82 -21.61
CA GLN A 137 -25.61 -4.93 -22.50
C GLN A 137 -24.54 -4.10 -21.80
N ASP A 138 -24.71 -3.78 -20.52
CA ASP A 138 -23.80 -2.93 -19.74
C ASP A 138 -22.72 -3.74 -19.02
N ARG A 139 -22.99 -5.04 -18.84
CA ARG A 139 -22.13 -5.98 -18.11
C ARG A 139 -20.67 -5.99 -18.59
N PRO A 140 -20.35 -6.04 -19.90
CA PRO A 140 -18.96 -6.10 -20.35
C PRO A 140 -18.16 -4.85 -19.95
N VAL A 141 -18.77 -3.66 -20.05
CA VAL A 141 -18.11 -2.40 -19.67
C VAL A 141 -17.86 -2.37 -18.17
N LEU A 142 -18.85 -2.79 -17.37
CA LEU A 142 -18.73 -2.79 -15.91
C LEU A 142 -17.72 -3.82 -15.40
N GLU A 143 -17.69 -5.02 -15.98
CA GLU A 143 -16.71 -6.06 -15.64
C GLU A 143 -15.28 -5.61 -16.00
N LEU A 144 -15.08 -5.02 -17.19
CA LEU A 144 -13.78 -4.46 -17.58
C LEU A 144 -13.36 -3.31 -16.65
N SER A 145 -14.31 -2.46 -16.27
CA SER A 145 -14.09 -1.35 -15.34
C SER A 145 -13.63 -1.84 -13.96
N ILE A 146 -14.20 -2.94 -13.46
CA ILE A 146 -13.74 -3.58 -12.23
C ILE A 146 -12.31 -4.09 -12.37
N VAL A 147 -11.95 -4.70 -13.51
CA VAL A 147 -10.57 -5.18 -13.75
C VAL A 147 -9.57 -4.01 -13.71
N HIS A 148 -9.91 -2.87 -14.33
CA HIS A 148 -9.06 -1.68 -14.28
C HIS A 148 -8.94 -1.11 -12.87
N PHE A 149 -10.07 -0.91 -12.18
CA PHE A 149 -10.04 -0.39 -10.82
C PHE A 149 -9.26 -1.31 -9.86
N SER A 150 -9.46 -2.63 -9.95
CA SER A 150 -8.76 -3.60 -9.12
C SER A 150 -7.25 -3.64 -9.37
N ARG A 151 -6.80 -3.39 -10.61
CA ARG A 151 -5.37 -3.19 -10.92
C ARG A 151 -4.81 -1.97 -10.21
N GLU A 152 -5.49 -0.83 -10.26
CA GLU A 152 -5.01 0.39 -9.58
C GLU A 152 -4.97 0.20 -8.05
N VAL A 153 -5.98 -0.45 -7.48
CA VAL A 153 -5.99 -0.85 -6.05
C VAL A 153 -4.82 -1.77 -5.72
N ALA A 154 -4.47 -2.71 -6.60
CA ALA A 154 -3.34 -3.62 -6.39
C ALA A 154 -2.00 -2.87 -6.37
N PHE A 155 -1.79 -1.90 -7.28
CA PHE A 155 -0.58 -1.07 -7.27
C PHE A 155 -0.50 -0.17 -6.03
N ALA A 156 -1.60 0.45 -5.63
CA ALA A 156 -1.64 1.24 -4.39
C ALA A 156 -1.30 0.37 -3.17
N THR A 157 -1.81 -0.87 -3.14
CA THR A 157 -1.47 -1.83 -2.09
C THR A 157 0.01 -2.22 -2.11
N ALA A 158 0.60 -2.38 -3.30
CA ALA A 158 2.02 -2.67 -3.47
C ALA A 158 2.91 -1.51 -2.98
N GLU A 159 2.51 -0.26 -3.23
CA GLU A 159 3.22 0.93 -2.74
C GLU A 159 3.26 0.98 -1.20
N VAL A 160 2.16 0.61 -0.53
CA VAL A 160 2.14 0.52 0.94
C VAL A 160 3.13 -0.53 1.44
N TYR A 161 3.25 -1.68 0.75
CA TYR A 161 4.26 -2.68 1.08
C TYR A 161 5.69 -2.19 0.83
N ALA A 162 5.93 -1.53 -0.31
CA ALA A 162 7.22 -0.95 -0.64
C ALA A 162 7.67 0.05 0.43
N ARG A 163 6.80 1.00 0.80
CA ARG A 163 7.09 1.98 1.86
C ARG A 163 7.33 1.32 3.22
N ALA A 164 6.57 0.28 3.55
CA ALA A 164 6.78 -0.47 4.78
C ALA A 164 8.09 -1.29 4.78
N ALA A 165 8.62 -1.66 3.62
CA ALA A 165 9.93 -2.27 3.47
C ALA A 165 11.05 -1.23 3.57
N GLU A 166 10.92 -0.09 2.88
CA GLU A 166 11.86 1.05 2.95
C GLU A 166 12.02 1.58 4.37
N LEU A 167 10.92 1.75 5.11
CA LEU A 167 10.96 2.23 6.50
C LEU A 167 11.67 1.25 7.44
N ARG A 168 11.65 -0.06 7.14
CA ARG A 168 12.38 -1.08 7.90
C ARG A 168 13.86 -1.07 7.53
N GLY A 169 14.21 -1.05 6.24
CA GLY A 169 15.60 -0.92 5.79
C GLY A 169 16.28 0.32 6.36
N GLY A 170 15.63 1.48 6.24
CA GLY A 170 16.17 2.72 6.78
C GLY A 170 16.16 2.83 8.31
N TRP A 171 15.45 1.97 9.04
CA TRP A 171 15.56 1.89 10.51
C TRP A 171 16.71 0.97 10.93
N ASP A 172 16.87 -0.17 10.26
CA ASP A 172 17.97 -1.10 10.49
C ASP A 172 19.32 -0.44 10.18
N GLU A 173 19.44 0.26 9.05
CA GLU A 173 20.66 1.00 8.67
C GLU A 173 21.06 2.07 9.69
N ARG A 174 20.10 2.85 10.21
CA ARG A 174 20.38 3.87 11.24
C ARG A 174 20.80 3.23 12.55
N MET A 175 20.17 2.12 12.94
CA MET A 175 20.53 1.41 14.15
C MET A 175 21.93 0.78 14.04
N GLU A 176 22.25 0.23 12.88
CA GLU A 176 23.55 -0.33 12.55
C GLU A 176 24.64 0.75 12.52
N ALA A 177 24.37 1.92 11.94
CA ALA A 177 25.27 3.06 11.97
C ALA A 177 25.63 3.52 13.39
N LEU A 178 24.64 3.55 14.30
CA LEU A 178 24.88 3.87 15.72
C LEU A 178 25.72 2.80 16.42
N ILE A 179 25.53 1.52 16.10
CA ILE A 179 26.34 0.43 16.67
C ILE A 179 27.77 0.52 16.15
N VAL A 180 27.96 0.74 14.85
CA VAL A 180 29.29 0.88 14.24
C VAL A 180 30.01 2.12 14.76
N ASP A 181 29.34 3.28 14.87
CA ASP A 181 29.93 4.51 15.46
C ASP A 181 30.35 4.29 16.92
N ALA A 182 29.51 3.65 17.74
CA ALA A 182 29.86 3.32 19.13
C ALA A 182 31.08 2.39 19.21
N ILE A 183 31.17 1.37 18.34
CA ILE A 183 32.34 0.48 18.26
C ILE A 183 33.60 1.25 17.86
N VAL A 184 33.52 2.14 16.86
CA VAL A 184 34.65 2.98 16.41
C VAL A 184 35.13 3.92 17.52
N ARG A 185 34.21 4.44 18.35
CA ARG A 185 34.51 5.27 19.52
C ARG A 185 34.97 4.49 20.75
N ALA A 186 35.02 3.16 20.65
CA ALA A 186 35.29 2.26 21.76
C ALA A 186 34.33 2.44 22.96
N GLU A 187 33.06 2.77 22.67
CA GLU A 187 32.00 2.78 23.67
C GLU A 187 31.60 1.35 24.02
N THR A 188 31.65 0.99 25.30
CA THR A 188 31.35 -0.36 25.80
C THR A 188 30.12 -0.39 26.71
N ASP A 189 29.08 0.34 26.34
CA ASP A 189 27.83 0.40 27.12
C ASP A 189 26.90 -0.78 26.78
N ASP A 190 26.13 -1.26 27.76
CA ASP A 190 25.15 -2.34 27.63
C ASP A 190 24.09 -2.01 26.57
N LEU A 191 23.86 -0.71 26.32
CA LEU A 191 22.99 -0.22 25.26
C LEU A 191 23.44 -0.65 23.86
N VAL A 192 24.75 -0.72 23.59
CA VAL A 192 25.29 -1.16 22.28
C VAL A 192 24.98 -2.64 22.06
N VAL A 193 25.19 -3.46 23.09
CA VAL A 193 24.92 -4.91 23.08
C VAL A 193 23.42 -5.18 22.92
N SER A 194 22.56 -4.45 23.62
CA SER A 194 21.12 -4.57 23.50
C SER A 194 20.60 -4.22 22.10
N ARG A 195 21.18 -3.20 21.45
CA ARG A 195 20.82 -2.79 20.09
C ARG A 195 21.28 -3.80 19.04
N ALA A 196 22.51 -4.30 19.17
CA ALA A 196 23.02 -5.37 18.30
C ALA A 196 22.16 -6.63 18.39
N SER A 197 21.71 -7.00 19.58
CA SER A 197 20.80 -8.14 19.79
C SER A 197 19.42 -7.92 19.16
N ALA A 198 18.90 -6.69 19.19
CA ALA A 198 17.62 -6.34 18.55
C ALA A 198 17.67 -6.47 17.01
N LEU A 199 18.85 -6.32 16.40
CA LEU A 199 19.11 -6.59 14.98
C LEU A 199 19.43 -8.08 14.71
N GLY A 200 19.29 -8.95 15.72
CA GLY A 200 19.57 -10.38 15.59
C GLY A 200 21.05 -10.75 15.66
N TRP A 201 21.94 -9.81 15.96
CA TRP A 201 23.37 -10.06 16.11
C TRP A 201 23.68 -10.61 17.51
N ASN A 202 23.33 -11.88 17.69
CA ASN A 202 23.41 -12.59 18.98
C ASN A 202 24.68 -13.46 19.12
N THR A 203 25.72 -13.16 18.33
CA THR A 203 26.90 -14.03 18.24
C THR A 203 27.89 -13.77 19.38
N ARG A 204 28.40 -14.87 19.98
CA ARG A 204 29.57 -14.86 20.89
C ARG A 204 30.85 -15.30 20.18
N GLY A 205 30.80 -15.45 18.85
CA GLY A 205 31.90 -15.91 18.02
C GLY A 205 32.93 -14.82 17.72
N PRO A 206 34.06 -15.19 17.08
CA PRO A 206 35.05 -14.22 16.63
C PRO A 206 34.43 -13.25 15.61
N VAL A 207 34.78 -11.97 15.73
CA VAL A 207 34.34 -10.90 14.83
C VAL A 207 35.53 -10.49 13.95
N CYS A 208 35.26 -10.26 12.67
CA CYS A 208 36.21 -9.65 11.74
C CYS A 208 35.75 -8.23 11.43
N VAL A 209 36.68 -7.26 11.46
CA VAL A 209 36.40 -5.86 11.15
C VAL A 209 37.18 -5.49 9.88
N ILE A 210 36.47 -4.90 8.92
CA ILE A 210 37.05 -4.36 7.69
C ILE A 210 36.72 -2.87 7.65
N ALA A 211 37.73 -2.04 7.48
CA ALA A 211 37.59 -0.60 7.30
C ALA A 211 38.38 -0.18 6.07
N GLY A 212 37.81 0.73 5.27
CA GLY A 212 38.39 1.16 4.01
C GLY A 212 37.76 2.45 3.50
N PRO A 213 38.28 2.99 2.38
CA PRO A 213 37.69 4.16 1.74
C PRO A 213 36.26 3.88 1.27
N ARG A 214 35.41 4.91 1.29
CA ARG A 214 34.04 4.85 0.78
C ARG A 214 34.08 4.63 -0.75
N PRO A 215 33.40 3.60 -1.28
CA PRO A 215 33.25 3.43 -2.73
C PRO A 215 32.30 4.49 -3.30
N ASP A 216 32.41 4.79 -4.60
CA ASP A 216 31.57 5.82 -5.26
C ASP A 216 30.07 5.47 -5.21
N GLU A 217 29.75 4.17 -5.31
CA GLU A 217 28.39 3.63 -5.16
C GLU A 217 28.41 2.50 -4.12
N PRO A 218 28.18 2.83 -2.83
CA PRO A 218 28.13 1.85 -1.76
C PRO A 218 26.79 1.10 -1.76
N ASP A 219 26.85 -0.22 -1.92
CA ASP A 219 25.69 -1.11 -1.72
C ASP A 219 25.92 -1.99 -0.48
N LEU A 220 25.47 -1.48 0.67
CA LEU A 220 25.57 -2.21 1.93
C LEU A 220 24.59 -3.39 2.00
N ASP A 221 23.50 -3.35 1.25
CA ASP A 221 22.53 -4.46 1.19
C ASP A 221 23.11 -5.65 0.43
N GLU A 222 23.81 -5.41 -0.68
CA GLU A 222 24.54 -6.45 -1.40
C GLU A 222 25.61 -7.09 -0.51
N LEU A 223 26.35 -6.29 0.27
CA LEU A 223 27.34 -6.80 1.23
C LEU A 223 26.68 -7.72 2.28
N ARG A 224 25.54 -7.31 2.84
CA ARG A 224 24.78 -8.12 3.81
C ARG A 224 24.23 -9.39 3.17
N ALA A 225 23.68 -9.29 1.95
CA ALA A 225 23.18 -10.45 1.20
C ALA A 225 24.29 -11.46 0.90
N ALA A 226 25.48 -10.99 0.50
CA ALA A 226 26.65 -11.82 0.26
C ALA A 226 27.17 -12.50 1.55
N ALA A 227 27.15 -11.79 2.68
CA ALA A 227 27.50 -12.36 3.98
C ALA A 227 26.48 -13.42 4.42
N ALA A 228 25.19 -13.12 4.31
CA ALA A 228 24.10 -14.03 4.65
C ALA A 228 24.11 -15.29 3.79
N GLY A 229 24.41 -15.18 2.49
CA GLY A 229 24.61 -16.31 1.59
C GLY A 229 25.75 -17.24 2.01
N ARG A 230 26.66 -16.79 2.89
CA ARG A 230 27.74 -17.58 3.48
C ARG A 230 27.48 -17.97 4.95
N GLY A 231 26.27 -17.70 5.46
CA GLY A 231 25.90 -17.96 6.86
C GLY A 231 26.57 -17.02 7.86
N LEU A 232 27.08 -15.86 7.40
CA LEU A 232 27.69 -14.84 8.24
C LEU A 232 26.68 -13.70 8.46
N ALA A 233 26.77 -13.06 9.63
CA ALA A 233 26.05 -11.82 9.91
C ALA A 233 27.04 -10.65 9.81
N ALA A 234 26.66 -9.60 9.08
CA ALA A 234 27.49 -8.42 8.87
C ALA A 234 26.79 -7.19 9.46
N LEU A 235 27.58 -6.33 10.12
CA LEU A 235 27.21 -4.94 10.38
C LEU A 235 28.13 -4.03 9.55
N ALA A 236 27.55 -3.08 8.82
CA ALA A 236 28.23 -2.14 7.96
C ALA A 236 27.58 -0.76 8.08
N SER A 237 28.44 0.26 8.11
CA SER A 237 28.02 1.66 8.09
C SER A 237 29.05 2.45 7.32
N GLU A 238 28.58 3.48 6.62
CA GLU A 238 29.44 4.54 6.13
C GLU A 238 29.87 5.43 7.32
N GLN A 239 31.09 5.96 7.28
CA GLN A 239 31.65 6.82 8.33
C GLN A 239 32.30 8.04 7.68
N GLY A 240 31.98 9.23 8.18
CA GLY A 240 32.41 10.51 7.61
C GLY A 240 31.39 11.08 6.63
N GLY A 241 30.95 12.31 6.91
CA GLY A 241 30.19 13.15 5.98
C GLY A 241 31.10 14.06 5.17
#